data_AF-A0A948EH56-F1
#
_entry.id   AF-A0A948EH56-F1
#
_cell.length_a   1.000
_cell.length_b   1.000
_cell.length_c   1.000
_cell.angle_alpha   90.00
_cell.angle_beta   90.00
_cell.angle_gamma   90.00
#
_symmetry.space_group_name_H-M   'P 1'
#
loop_
_entity.id
_entity.type
_entity.pdbx_description
1 polymer ?
#
loop_
_entity_poly.entity_id
_entity_poly.type
_entity_poly.pdbx_seq_one_letter_code
_entity_poly.pdbx_strand_id
1 'polypeptide(L)'
;MQLYLDIETDFYQNITVIGFYSESTGFQQIVGRDITRARLSRRLPKPINSTDGESIGMGLRELYTFNGHCFDLPVIKKRLGLDLREKYDSKDLRFICKKHGLAGGQKIIEKMLGIRRELPDMDGRDALYLWQNYTEYGDEKSLSTLLAYNKEDVMNMVRIKEIVGKISKDIKPY
;
A
#
# COMPACT_ATOMS: atom_id res chain seq x y z
N MET A 1 -5.45 -14.76 3.35
CA MET A 1 -4.08 -14.23 3.46
C MET A 1 -4.03 -12.91 2.68
N GLN A 2 -3.65 -11.79 3.31
CA GLN A 2 -3.81 -10.43 2.76
C GLN A 2 -2.44 -9.76 2.56
N LEU A 3 -2.32 -8.94 1.52
CA LEU A 3 -1.15 -8.10 1.23
C LEU A 3 -1.63 -6.65 1.14
N TYR A 4 -0.92 -5.74 1.78
CA TYR A 4 -1.16 -4.30 1.72
C TYR A 4 0.06 -3.64 1.09
N LEU A 5 -0.14 -2.72 0.15
CA LEU A 5 0.96 -2.10 -0.57
C LEU A 5 0.67 -0.61 -0.83
N ASP A 6 1.69 0.21 -0.62
CA ASP A 6 1.70 1.63 -0.89
C ASP A 6 3.07 2.05 -1.45
N ILE A 7 3.08 3.02 -2.37
CA ILE A 7 4.32 3.58 -2.92
C ILE A 7 4.43 5.08 -2.68
N GLU A 8 5.68 5.52 -2.54
CA GLU A 8 6.05 6.93 -2.66
C GLU A 8 6.78 7.16 -3.98
N THR A 9 6.68 8.37 -4.51
CA THR A 9 7.35 8.77 -5.75
C THR A 9 8.13 10.08 -5.60
N ASP A 10 9.01 10.37 -6.55
CA ASP A 10 9.61 11.69 -6.71
C ASP A 10 8.78 12.58 -7.67
N PHE A 11 9.23 13.82 -7.89
CA PHE A 11 8.61 14.76 -8.84
C PHE A 11 8.53 14.24 -10.29
N TYR A 12 9.31 13.22 -10.65
CA TYR A 12 9.34 12.59 -11.96
C TYR A 12 8.56 11.27 -12.02
N GLN A 13 7.83 10.93 -10.95
CA GLN A 13 7.11 9.66 -10.77
C GLN A 13 8.02 8.42 -10.84
N ASN A 14 9.30 8.54 -10.46
CA ASN A 14 10.11 7.38 -10.12
C ASN A 14 9.69 6.91 -8.73
N ILE A 15 9.69 5.60 -8.50
CA ILE A 15 9.33 5.04 -7.20
C ILE A 15 10.50 5.23 -6.24
N THR A 16 10.24 5.83 -5.09
CA THR A 16 11.24 6.18 -4.06
C THR A 16 11.17 5.24 -2.87
N VAL A 17 9.96 4.82 -2.51
CA VAL A 17 9.70 3.80 -1.47
C VAL A 17 8.59 2.88 -1.95
N ILE A 18 8.75 1.57 -1.73
CA ILE A 18 7.66 0.60 -1.77
C ILE A 18 7.52 0.00 -0.37
N GLY A 19 6.41 0.32 0.28
CA GLY A 19 6.01 -0.26 1.56
C GLY A 19 4.99 -1.37 1.34
N PHE A 20 5.13 -2.48 2.04
CA PHE A 20 4.11 -3.51 2.04
C PHE A 20 4.08 -4.32 3.34
N TYR A 21 2.90 -4.82 3.67
CA TYR A 21 2.65 -5.65 4.84
C TYR A 21 1.89 -6.92 4.45
N SER A 22 2.33 -8.06 4.98
CA SER A 22 1.52 -9.28 5.03
C SER A 22 1.79 -10.00 6.35
N GLU A 23 0.82 -10.73 6.88
CA GLU A 23 1.00 -11.53 8.09
C GLU A 23 2.19 -12.51 7.99
N SER A 24 2.41 -13.08 6.80
CA SER A 24 3.49 -14.04 6.55
C SER A 24 4.89 -13.44 6.51
N THR A 25 5.01 -12.16 6.20
CA THR A 25 6.32 -11.54 5.92
C THR A 25 6.59 -10.29 6.76
N GLY A 26 5.64 -9.89 7.62
CA GLY A 26 5.68 -8.64 8.35
C GLY A 26 5.65 -7.43 7.43
N PHE A 27 5.90 -6.26 8.02
CA PHE A 27 6.05 -5.01 7.29
C PHE A 27 7.47 -4.92 6.70
N GLN A 28 7.56 -4.51 5.44
CA GLN A 28 8.82 -4.35 4.72
C GLN A 28 8.80 -3.10 3.85
N GLN A 29 9.98 -2.52 3.66
CA GLN A 29 10.22 -1.41 2.74
C GLN A 29 11.39 -1.72 1.80
N ILE A 30 11.30 -1.21 0.58
CA ILE A 30 12.40 -1.16 -0.40
C ILE A 30 12.54 0.29 -0.83
N VAL A 31 13.77 0.82 -0.84
CA VAL A 31 14.02 2.27 -0.94
C VAL A 31 14.98 2.57 -2.09
N GLY A 32 14.66 3.60 -2.88
CA GLY A 32 15.51 4.15 -3.94
C GLY A 32 16.07 3.09 -4.88
N ARG A 33 17.40 3.07 -5.05
CA ARG A 33 18.11 2.18 -5.97
C ARG A 33 17.87 0.68 -5.76
N ASP A 34 17.40 0.28 -4.57
CA ASP A 34 17.11 -1.11 -4.27
C ASP A 34 15.77 -1.59 -4.87
N ILE A 35 14.94 -0.65 -5.33
CA ILE A 35 13.65 -0.92 -5.96
C ILE A 35 13.90 -1.49 -7.35
N THR A 36 13.90 -2.82 -7.42
CA THR A 36 14.04 -3.58 -8.66
C THR A 36 12.94 -4.62 -8.76
N ARG A 37 12.54 -4.98 -9.99
CA ARG A 37 11.58 -6.06 -10.25
C ARG A 37 11.96 -7.35 -9.52
N ALA A 38 13.24 -7.72 -9.57
CA ALA A 38 13.74 -8.95 -8.95
C ALA A 38 13.63 -8.90 -7.41
N ARG A 39 14.06 -7.80 -6.79
CA ARG A 39 14.01 -7.67 -5.32
C ARG A 39 12.56 -7.60 -4.81
N LEU A 40 11.70 -6.86 -5.49
CA LEU A 40 10.27 -6.80 -5.16
C LEU A 40 9.62 -8.18 -5.29
N SER A 41 9.80 -8.85 -6.44
CA SER A 41 9.22 -10.19 -6.67
C SER A 41 9.68 -11.24 -5.66
N ARG A 42 10.92 -11.13 -5.17
CA ARG A 42 11.47 -12.05 -4.16
C ARG A 42 10.91 -11.81 -2.77
N ARG A 43 10.60 -10.55 -2.41
CA ARG A 43 10.13 -10.20 -1.07
C ARG A 43 8.61 -10.23 -0.92
N LEU A 44 7.87 -10.03 -2.00
CA LEU A 44 6.41 -10.17 -1.97
C LEU A 44 6.03 -11.62 -1.65
N PRO A 45 5.00 -11.84 -0.81
CA PRO A 45 4.53 -13.18 -0.51
C PRO A 45 4.06 -13.86 -1.80
N LYS A 46 4.46 -15.12 -2.01
CA LYS A 46 4.12 -15.84 -3.24
C LYS A 46 2.59 -15.86 -3.45
N PRO A 47 2.12 -15.71 -4.70
CA PRO A 47 0.73 -15.98 -5.04
C PRO A 47 0.33 -17.38 -4.60
N ILE A 48 -0.93 -17.55 -4.22
CA ILE A 48 -1.51 -18.87 -4.00
C ILE A 48 -1.68 -19.46 -5.40
N ASN A 49 -0.65 -20.18 -5.87
CA ASN A 49 -0.65 -21.21 -6.92
C ASN A 49 0.81 -21.48 -7.36
N SER A 50 1.14 -22.76 -7.49
CA SER A 50 2.39 -23.39 -7.95
C SER A 50 3.43 -23.77 -6.88
N THR A 51 3.12 -24.81 -6.08
CA THR A 51 4.04 -25.97 -5.82
C THR A 51 3.44 -27.05 -4.92
N ASP A 52 2.36 -26.79 -4.20
CA ASP A 52 1.90 -27.75 -3.19
C ASP A 52 0.69 -28.51 -3.77
N GLY A 53 0.91 -29.78 -4.11
CA GLY A 53 0.02 -30.66 -4.87
C GLY A 53 -1.30 -31.05 -4.17
N GLU A 54 -1.99 -30.10 -3.55
CA GLU A 54 -3.36 -30.27 -3.07
C GLU A 54 -4.35 -29.47 -3.93
N SER A 55 -5.42 -30.17 -4.30
CA SER A 55 -6.46 -29.75 -5.24
C SER A 55 -7.13 -28.40 -4.92
N ILE A 56 -7.22 -27.56 -5.95
CA ILE A 56 -8.42 -26.81 -6.38
C ILE A 56 -9.28 -26.21 -5.24
N GLY A 57 -8.91 -24.99 -4.81
CA GLY A 57 -9.62 -24.23 -3.77
C GLY A 57 -9.34 -22.72 -3.79
N MET A 58 -9.75 -22.07 -4.88
CA MET A 58 -10.21 -20.67 -5.03
C MET A 58 -9.43 -19.50 -4.38
N GLY A 59 -8.65 -18.80 -5.22
CA GLY A 59 -8.45 -17.34 -5.11
C GLY A 59 -6.99 -16.90 -5.13
N LEU A 60 -6.69 -15.88 -5.94
CA LEU A 60 -5.44 -15.14 -5.80
C LEU A 60 -5.40 -14.48 -4.41
N ARG A 61 -4.20 -14.30 -3.85
CA ARG A 61 -4.02 -13.53 -2.61
C ARG A 61 -4.56 -12.11 -2.82
N GLU A 62 -5.36 -11.62 -1.88
CA GLU A 62 -5.90 -10.26 -1.94
C GLU A 62 -4.78 -9.22 -1.76
N LEU A 63 -4.72 -8.26 -2.67
CA LEU A 63 -3.83 -7.10 -2.62
C LEU A 63 -4.65 -5.85 -2.35
N TYR A 64 -4.52 -5.29 -1.16
CA TYR A 64 -5.14 -4.04 -0.76
C TYR A 64 -4.19 -2.88 -1.03
N THR A 65 -4.74 -1.84 -1.67
CA THR A 65 -4.10 -0.55 -1.88
C THR A 65 -5.10 0.56 -1.55
N PHE A 66 -4.65 1.80 -1.39
CA PHE A 66 -5.55 2.94 -1.30
C PHE A 66 -5.34 3.84 -2.52
N ASN A 67 -6.35 3.92 -3.39
CA ASN A 67 -6.23 4.58 -4.70
C ASN A 67 -5.18 3.95 -5.64
N GLY A 68 -4.62 2.79 -5.29
CA GLY A 68 -3.59 2.13 -6.08
C GLY A 68 -4.08 1.58 -7.41
N HIS A 69 -5.40 1.45 -7.60
CA HIS A 69 -5.93 1.15 -8.93
C HIS A 69 -5.67 2.27 -9.94
N CYS A 70 -5.63 3.51 -9.45
CA CYS A 70 -5.42 4.71 -10.27
C CYS A 70 -3.97 5.19 -10.26
N PHE A 71 -3.16 4.79 -9.27
CA PHE A 71 -1.81 5.33 -9.07
C PHE A 71 -0.74 4.24 -8.91
N ASP A 72 -0.68 3.56 -7.76
CA ASP A 72 0.39 2.64 -7.38
C ASP A 72 0.65 1.54 -8.40
N LEU A 73 -0.40 0.80 -8.77
CA LEU A 73 -0.27 -0.36 -9.65
C LEU A 73 0.10 0.04 -11.10
N PRO A 74 -0.51 1.08 -11.71
CA PRO A 74 -0.02 1.64 -12.96
C PRO A 74 1.45 2.07 -12.91
N VAL A 75 1.89 2.74 -11.83
CA VAL A 75 3.28 3.21 -11.68
C VAL A 75 4.23 2.02 -11.56
N ILE A 76 3.91 1.02 -10.73
CA ILE A 76 4.70 -0.22 -10.59
C ILE A 76 4.82 -0.95 -11.94
N LYS A 77 3.71 -1.10 -12.67
CA LYS A 77 3.71 -1.73 -13.99
C LYS A 77 4.61 -0.96 -14.97
N LYS A 78 4.50 0.37 -15.01
CA LYS A 78 5.29 1.22 -15.90
C LYS A 78 6.78 1.20 -15.56
N ARG A 79 7.14 1.29 -14.28
CA ARG A 79 8.53 1.45 -13.82
C ARG A 79 9.28 0.12 -13.68
N LEU A 80 8.59 -0.95 -13.30
CA LEU A 80 9.20 -2.25 -13.01
C LEU A 80 8.79 -3.35 -14.02
N GLY A 81 7.90 -3.04 -14.96
CA GLY A 81 7.35 -4.02 -15.90
C GLY A 81 6.55 -5.13 -15.21
N LEU A 82 6.13 -4.91 -13.96
CA LEU A 82 5.49 -5.91 -13.11
C LEU A 82 4.01 -5.58 -12.95
N ASP A 83 3.14 -6.35 -13.59
CA ASP A 83 1.70 -6.24 -13.35
C ASP A 83 1.32 -7.09 -12.12
N LEU A 84 1.04 -6.42 -11.00
CA LEU A 84 0.62 -7.10 -9.78
C LEU A 84 -0.82 -7.64 -9.88
N ARG A 85 -1.66 -7.11 -10.76
CA ARG A 85 -3.06 -7.56 -10.91
C ARG A 85 -3.17 -8.93 -11.60
N GLU A 86 -2.13 -9.34 -12.32
CA GLU A 86 -2.03 -10.70 -12.87
C GLU A 86 -1.71 -11.75 -11.79
N LYS A 87 -1.21 -11.31 -10.63
CA LYS A 87 -0.69 -12.18 -9.55
C LYS A 87 -1.53 -12.16 -8.29
N TYR A 88 -2.27 -11.08 -8.07
CA TYR A 88 -3.04 -10.83 -6.85
C TYR A 88 -4.45 -10.35 -7.20
N ASP A 89 -5.43 -10.71 -6.37
CA ASP A 89 -6.78 -10.16 -6.47
C ASP A 89 -6.78 -8.74 -5.87
N SER A 90 -6.67 -7.74 -6.74
CA SER A 90 -6.50 -6.35 -6.34
C SER A 90 -7.80 -5.73 -5.84
N LYS A 91 -7.78 -5.23 -4.59
CA LYS A 91 -8.86 -4.54 -3.90
C LYS A 91 -8.41 -3.12 -3.56
N ASP A 92 -9.16 -2.12 -4.01
CA ASP A 92 -8.85 -0.72 -3.69
C ASP A 92 -9.76 -0.21 -2.56
N LEU A 93 -9.15 0.14 -1.44
CA LEU A 93 -9.86 0.62 -0.26
C LEU A 93 -10.56 1.95 -0.50
N ARG A 94 -10.07 2.81 -1.42
CA ARG A 94 -10.77 4.05 -1.78
C ARG A 94 -12.16 3.75 -2.31
N PHE A 95 -12.29 2.76 -3.20
CA PHE A 95 -13.59 2.40 -3.78
C PHE A 95 -14.45 1.59 -2.82
N ILE A 96 -13.84 0.74 -1.99
CA ILE A 96 -14.56 0.00 -0.96
C ILE A 96 -15.17 0.98 0.07
N CYS A 97 -14.38 1.91 0.59
CA CYS A 97 -14.84 2.94 1.53
C CYS A 97 -15.95 3.80 0.92
N LYS A 98 -15.83 4.18 -0.36
CA LYS A 98 -16.86 4.97 -1.07
C LYS A 98 -18.24 4.29 -1.07
N LYS A 99 -18.31 2.96 -1.12
CA LYS A 99 -19.58 2.21 -1.03
C LYS A 99 -20.27 2.34 0.33
N HIS A 100 -19.52 2.72 1.37
CA HIS A 100 -20.00 2.94 2.73
C HIS A 100 -20.13 4.43 3.07
N GLY A 101 -20.17 5.33 2.07
CA GLY A 101 -20.30 6.77 2.29
C GLY A 101 -19.02 7.46 2.79
N LEU A 102 -17.90 6.74 2.85
CA LEU A 102 -16.60 7.28 3.26
C LEU A 102 -15.82 7.71 2.01
N ALA A 103 -15.69 9.02 1.80
CA ALA A 103 -15.04 9.59 0.62
C ALA A 103 -13.93 10.58 1.02
N GLY A 104 -12.86 10.58 0.24
CA GLY A 104 -11.69 11.44 0.47
C GLY A 104 -10.38 10.69 0.22
N GLY A 105 -9.26 11.36 0.49
CA GLY A 105 -7.96 10.71 0.60
C GLY A 105 -7.86 9.83 1.84
N GLN A 106 -6.83 9.00 1.94
CA GLN A 106 -6.69 8.01 3.01
C GLN A 106 -6.78 8.65 4.40
N LYS A 107 -6.04 9.75 4.63
CA LYS A 107 -6.06 10.53 5.87
C LYS A 107 -7.44 11.02 6.29
N ILE A 108 -8.24 11.47 5.32
CA ILE A 108 -9.62 11.93 5.59
C ILE A 108 -10.44 10.74 6.09
N ILE A 109 -10.32 9.58 5.41
CA ILE A 109 -11.05 8.37 5.80
C ILE A 109 -10.58 7.86 7.16
N GLU A 110 -9.27 7.86 7.43
CA GLU A 110 -8.72 7.51 8.74
C GLU A 110 -9.33 8.36 9.86
N LYS A 111 -9.37 9.68 9.65
CA LYS A 111 -10.00 10.62 10.60
C LYS A 111 -11.49 10.33 10.79
N MET A 112 -12.23 10.09 9.71
CA MET A 112 -13.66 9.73 9.78
C MET A 112 -13.90 8.43 10.55
N LEU A 113 -12.96 7.48 10.45
CA LEU A 113 -13.00 6.19 11.15
C LEU A 113 -12.40 6.24 12.56
N GLY A 114 -11.92 7.40 13.02
CA GLY A 114 -11.29 7.55 14.34
C GLY A 114 -9.90 6.90 14.46
N ILE A 115 -9.25 6.59 13.34
CA ILE A 115 -7.87 6.08 13.32
C ILE A 115 -6.93 7.24 13.59
N ARG A 116 -6.16 7.17 14.69
CA ARG A 116 -5.16 8.17 15.04
C ARG A 116 -3.87 7.91 14.27
N ARG A 117 -3.25 8.98 13.78
CA ARG A 117 -1.90 9.00 13.24
C ARG A 117 -0.91 9.46 14.31
N GLU A 118 0.27 8.87 14.31
CA GLU A 118 1.42 9.25 15.15
C GLU A 118 2.21 10.38 14.50
N LEU A 119 2.24 10.44 13.18
CA LEU A 119 2.93 11.50 12.44
C LEU A 119 2.11 12.79 12.39
N PRO A 120 2.79 13.96 12.33
CA PRO A 120 2.13 15.24 12.12
C PRO A 120 1.38 15.27 10.79
N ASP A 121 0.49 16.26 10.63
CA ASP A 121 -0.28 16.45 9.41
C ASP A 121 0.69 16.74 8.26
N MET A 122 0.91 15.73 7.45
CA MET A 122 1.69 15.76 6.22
C MET A 122 0.76 15.40 5.06
N ASP A 123 1.17 15.62 3.82
CA ASP A 123 0.47 15.13 2.63
C ASP A 123 1.43 14.46 1.62
N GLY A 124 0.88 14.02 0.48
CA GLY A 124 1.69 13.39 -0.57
C GLY A 124 2.68 14.34 -1.24
N ARG A 125 2.49 15.67 -1.14
CA ARG A 125 3.45 16.66 -1.63
C ARG A 125 4.63 16.78 -0.65
N ASP A 126 4.40 16.70 0.65
CA ASP A 126 5.49 16.66 1.64
C ASP A 126 6.43 15.48 1.42
N ALA A 127 5.89 14.31 1.05
CA ALA A 127 6.68 13.13 0.71
C ALA A 127 7.67 13.39 -0.45
N LEU A 128 7.28 14.19 -1.45
CA LEU A 128 8.16 14.58 -2.57
C LEU A 128 9.35 15.40 -2.07
N TYR A 129 9.11 16.37 -1.19
CA TYR A 129 10.16 17.23 -0.64
C TYR A 129 11.08 16.48 0.32
N LEU A 130 10.55 15.55 1.12
CA LEU A 130 11.37 14.70 1.97
C LEU A 130 12.34 13.84 1.15
N TRP A 131 11.87 13.26 0.05
CA TRP A 131 12.75 12.52 -0.85
C TRP A 131 13.80 13.43 -1.48
N GLN A 132 13.38 14.60 -1.98
CA GLN A 132 14.30 15.58 -2.56
C GLN A 132 15.40 15.96 -1.56
N ASN A 133 15.03 16.31 -0.32
CA ASN A 133 15.96 16.71 0.71
C ASN A 133 16.99 15.62 1.04
N TYR A 134 16.52 14.38 1.15
CA TYR A 134 17.40 13.23 1.33
C TYR A 134 18.39 13.09 0.16
N THR A 135 17.91 13.16 -1.08
CA THR A 135 18.77 12.92 -2.25
C THR A 135 19.73 14.07 -2.59
N GLU A 136 19.32 15.32 -2.36
CA GLU A 136 20.11 16.50 -2.72
C GLU A 136 21.07 16.92 -1.60
N TYR A 137 20.63 16.79 -0.33
CA TYR A 137 21.39 17.29 0.83
C TYR A 137 21.86 16.18 1.78
N GLY A 138 21.53 14.91 1.51
CA GLY A 138 21.88 13.81 2.40
C GLY A 138 21.11 13.85 3.73
N ASP A 139 19.92 14.46 3.76
CA ASP A 139 19.12 14.58 4.98
C ASP A 139 18.46 13.25 5.36
N GLU A 140 19.17 12.47 6.18
CA GLU A 140 18.69 11.20 6.74
C GLU A 140 17.43 11.34 7.59
N LYS A 141 17.20 12.51 8.21
CA LYS A 141 15.98 12.75 8.98
C LYS A 141 14.78 12.83 8.03
N SER A 142 14.95 13.50 6.89
CA SER A 142 13.92 13.55 5.86
C SER A 142 13.57 12.15 5.35
N LEU A 143 14.58 11.30 5.10
CA LEU A 143 14.33 9.89 4.75
C LEU A 143 13.60 9.14 5.86
N SER A 144 14.03 9.27 7.12
CA SER A 144 13.39 8.60 8.25
C SER A 144 11.92 9.00 8.38
N THR A 145 11.59 10.28 8.16
CA THR A 145 10.20 10.76 8.17
C THR A 145 9.40 10.18 7.00
N LEU A 146 9.97 10.13 5.79
CA LEU A 146 9.33 9.51 4.62
C LEU A 146 9.03 8.03 4.84
N LEU A 147 9.98 7.28 5.42
CA LEU A 147 9.80 5.86 5.72
C LEU A 147 8.74 5.62 6.80
N ALA A 148 8.71 6.47 7.83
CA ALA A 148 7.65 6.42 8.84
C ALA A 148 6.28 6.72 8.22
N TYR A 149 6.22 7.70 7.32
CA TYR A 149 5.03 8.13 6.61
C TYR A 149 4.40 6.99 5.78
N ASN A 150 5.18 6.40 4.89
CA ASN A 150 4.77 5.26 4.08
C ASN A 150 4.39 4.04 4.95
N LYS A 151 5.12 3.79 6.04
CA LYS A 151 4.77 2.70 6.98
C LYS A 151 3.39 2.92 7.60
N GLU A 152 3.11 4.14 8.05
CA GLU A 152 1.83 4.47 8.66
C GLU A 152 0.68 4.32 7.66
N ASP A 153 0.86 4.75 6.40
CA ASP A 153 -0.15 4.56 5.34
C ASP A 153 -0.44 3.07 5.09
N VAL A 154 0.60 2.22 4.99
CA VAL A 154 0.42 0.77 4.82
C VAL A 154 -0.32 0.14 6.00
N MET A 155 0.08 0.47 7.24
CA MET A 155 -0.52 -0.13 8.43
C MET A 155 -1.94 0.38 8.68
N ASN A 156 -2.24 1.63 8.31
CA ASN A 156 -3.59 2.17 8.44
C ASN A 156 -4.55 1.56 7.44
N MET A 157 -4.11 1.13 6.26
CA MET A 157 -4.97 0.36 5.35
C MET A 157 -5.49 -0.93 5.99
N VAL A 158 -4.69 -1.60 6.84
CA VAL A 158 -5.15 -2.76 7.61
C VAL A 158 -6.32 -2.38 8.51
N ARG A 159 -6.16 -1.28 9.27
CA ARG A 159 -7.18 -0.76 10.20
C ARG A 159 -8.45 -0.30 9.47
N ILE A 160 -8.31 0.43 8.37
CA ILE A 160 -9.43 0.85 7.51
C ILE A 160 -10.23 -0.37 7.05
N LYS A 161 -9.53 -1.37 6.50
CA LYS A 161 -10.16 -2.59 6.00
C LYS A 161 -10.91 -3.33 7.11
N GLU A 162 -10.33 -3.45 8.30
CA GLU A 162 -10.97 -4.09 9.44
C GLU A 162 -12.24 -3.37 9.89
N ILE A 163 -12.19 -2.04 10.02
CA ILE A 163 -13.35 -1.25 10.46
C ILE A 163 -14.45 -1.29 9.40
N VAL A 164 -14.12 -1.06 8.13
CA VAL A 164 -15.11 -1.13 7.04
C VAL A 164 -15.73 -2.52 6.93
N GLY A 165 -14.93 -3.58 7.09
CA GLY A 165 -15.42 -4.95 7.09
C GLY A 165 -16.38 -5.28 8.25
N LYS A 166 -16.29 -4.57 9.38
CA LYS A 166 -17.28 -4.66 10.47
C LYS A 166 -18.57 -3.93 10.10
N ILE A 167 -18.46 -2.71 9.57
CA ILE A 167 -19.62 -1.93 9.08
C ILE A 167 -20.43 -2.74 8.06
N SER A 168 -19.78 -3.42 7.12
CA SER A 168 -20.48 -4.26 6.13
C SER A 168 -21.22 -5.46 6.73
N LYS A 169 -20.79 -5.99 7.89
CA LYS A 169 -21.44 -7.12 8.57
C LYS A 169 -22.62 -6.68 9.42
N ASP A 170 -22.57 -5.48 9.96
CA ASP A 170 -23.63 -4.90 10.79
C ASP A 170 -24.82 -4.43 9.94
N ILE A 171 -24.58 -4.10 8.67
CA ILE A 171 -25.62 -3.86 7.67
C ILE A 171 -26.02 -5.21 7.05
N LYS A 172 -26.94 -5.95 7.69
CA LYS A 172 -27.53 -7.14 7.06
C LYS A 172 -28.22 -6.74 5.74
N PRO A 173 -28.03 -7.48 4.64
CA PRO A 173 -28.89 -7.32 3.47
C PRO A 173 -30.33 -7.66 3.90
N TYR A 174 -31.23 -6.70 3.71
CA TYR A 174 -32.67 -6.91 3.79
C TYR A 174 -33.13 -7.90 2.73
#